data_AF-A0A1J8R441-F1
#
_entry.id   AF-A0A1J8R441-F1
#
_cell.length_a   1.000
_cell.length_b   1.000
_cell.length_c   1.000
_cell.angle_alpha   90.00
_cell.angle_beta   90.00
_cell.angle_gamma   90.00
#
_symmetry.space_group_name_H-M   'P 1'
#
loop_
_entity.id
_entity.type
_entity.pdbx_description
1 polymer ?
#
loop_
_entity_poly.entity_id
_entity_poly.type
_entity_poly.pdbx_seq_one_letter_code
_entity_poly.pdbx_strand_id
1 'polypeptide(L)'
;MAPLAFIQCVILAHLTGELSRVRTWSSLEMTPIKAALLGVNGVIACGLNIVSFTANRAAGPLSMTVAANVKQVLSVFLAVIIFKLTITPTNALGILLTLAGGTWYAAVEYKEKRGSWRK
;
A
#
# COMPACT_ATOMS: atom_id res chain seq x y z
N MET A 1 -7.01 -10.71 11.03
CA MET A 1 -6.96 -10.58 9.55
C MET A 1 -5.80 -11.34 8.90
N ALA A 2 -4.61 -11.42 9.52
CA ALA A 2 -3.45 -12.12 8.94
C ALA A 2 -3.65 -13.64 8.63
N PRO A 3 -4.31 -14.47 9.47
CA PRO A 3 -4.42 -15.91 9.19
C PRO A 3 -5.37 -16.25 8.05
N LEU A 4 -6.50 -15.54 7.96
CA LEU A 4 -7.52 -15.78 6.95
C LEU A 4 -7.07 -15.33 5.56
N ALA A 5 -6.39 -14.17 5.47
CA ALA A 5 -5.80 -13.68 4.23
C ALA A 5 -4.71 -14.62 3.70
N PHE A 6 -3.91 -15.22 4.61
CA PHE A 6 -2.93 -16.24 4.24
C PHE A 6 -3.60 -17.48 3.62
N ILE A 7 -4.64 -18.00 4.26
CA ILE A 7 -5.40 -19.15 3.74
C ILE A 7 -6.01 -18.83 2.37
N GLN A 8 -6.60 -17.64 2.20
CA GLN A 8 -7.17 -17.21 0.91
C GLN A 8 -6.11 -17.07 -0.18
N CYS A 9 -4.95 -16.48 0.12
CA CYS A 9 -3.84 -16.40 -0.83
C CYS A 9 -3.30 -17.77 -1.23
N VAL A 10 -3.17 -18.70 -0.28
CA VAL A 10 -2.69 -20.07 -0.56
C VAL A 10 -3.70 -20.83 -1.44
N ILE A 11 -5.00 -20.74 -1.13
CA ILE A 11 -6.05 -21.36 -1.94
C ILE A 11 -6.08 -20.76 -3.35
N LEU A 12 -6.01 -19.43 -3.48
CA LEU A 12 -5.98 -18.75 -4.78
C LEU A 12 -4.74 -19.12 -5.59
N ALA A 13 -3.56 -19.16 -4.98
CA ALA A 13 -2.31 -19.56 -5.65
C ALA A 13 -2.33 -21.02 -6.13
N HIS A 14 -3.04 -21.90 -5.41
CA HIS A 14 -3.30 -23.27 -5.86
C HIS A 14 -4.28 -23.32 -7.04
N LEU A 15 -5.38 -22.56 -6.99
CA LEU A 15 -6.41 -22.54 -8.02
C LEU A 15 -5.96 -21.87 -9.33
N THR A 16 -5.11 -20.85 -9.27
CA THR A 16 -4.55 -20.17 -10.46
C THR A 16 -3.44 -20.97 -11.13
N GLY A 17 -2.98 -22.07 -10.52
CA GLY A 17 -1.88 -22.88 -11.05
C GLY A 17 -0.51 -22.19 -11.00
N GLU A 18 -0.41 -21.02 -10.36
CA GLU A 18 0.85 -20.29 -10.20
C GLU A 18 1.89 -21.11 -9.44
N LEU A 19 1.46 -22.01 -8.55
CA LEU A 19 2.37 -22.90 -7.84
C LEU A 19 3.12 -23.87 -8.79
N SER A 20 2.47 -24.32 -9.86
CA SER A 20 3.12 -25.12 -10.90
C SER A 20 4.11 -24.29 -11.72
N ARG A 21 3.73 -23.04 -12.03
CA ARG A 21 4.58 -22.07 -12.76
C ARG A 21 5.82 -21.68 -11.95
N VAL A 22 5.68 -21.47 -10.64
CA VAL A 22 6.77 -21.16 -9.71
C VAL A 22 7.72 -22.34 -9.57
N ARG A 23 7.21 -23.59 -9.57
CA ARG A 23 8.06 -24.79 -9.50
C ARG A 23 8.95 -24.93 -10.73
N THR A 24 8.41 -24.67 -11.92
CA THR A 24 9.17 -24.68 -13.18
C THR A 24 10.16 -23.52 -13.24
N TRP A 25 9.75 -22.30 -12.83
CA TRP A 25 10.65 -21.14 -12.74
C TRP A 25 11.79 -21.34 -11.74
N SER A 26 11.49 -21.97 -10.59
CA SER A 26 12.48 -22.30 -9.56
C SER A 26 13.54 -23.27 -10.08
N SER A 27 13.14 -24.23 -10.91
CA SER A 27 14.04 -25.25 -11.46
C SER A 27 14.90 -24.76 -12.63
N LEU A 28 14.49 -23.73 -13.36
CA LEU A 28 15.15 -23.27 -14.59
C LEU A 28 15.96 -21.96 -14.43
N GLU A 29 15.54 -21.04 -13.56
CA GLU A 29 16.00 -19.63 -13.60
C GLU A 29 16.42 -19.06 -12.23
N MET A 30 16.33 -19.86 -11.16
CA MET A 30 16.54 -19.41 -9.78
C MET A 30 18.03 -19.33 -9.42
N THR A 31 18.63 -18.18 -9.70
CA THR A 31 19.95 -17.85 -9.16
C THR A 31 19.84 -17.47 -7.68
N PRO A 32 20.86 -17.75 -6.85
CA PRO A 32 20.85 -17.42 -5.41
C PRO A 32 20.63 -15.92 -5.15
N ILE A 33 21.05 -15.07 -6.09
CA ILE A 33 20.82 -13.61 -6.05
C ILE A 33 19.32 -13.30 -6.19
N LYS A 34 18.61 -13.87 -7.16
CA LYS A 34 17.16 -13.65 -7.33
C LYS A 34 16.38 -14.15 -6.10
N ALA A 35 16.78 -15.27 -5.52
CA ALA A 35 16.19 -15.80 -4.29
C ALA A 35 16.42 -14.85 -3.09
N ALA A 36 17.63 -14.30 -2.96
CA ALA A 36 17.92 -13.30 -1.92
C ALA A 36 17.11 -12.01 -2.11
N LEU A 37 16.99 -11.49 -3.34
CA LEU A 37 16.14 -10.32 -3.63
C LEU A 37 14.67 -10.58 -3.29
N LEU A 38 14.14 -11.76 -3.60
CA LEU A 38 12.78 -12.15 -3.26
C LEU A 38 12.59 -12.21 -1.73
N GLY A 39 13.56 -12.77 -1.01
CA GLY A 39 13.57 -12.80 0.45
C GLY A 39 13.55 -11.41 1.07
N VAL A 40 14.43 -10.52 0.60
CA VAL A 40 14.48 -9.12 1.08
C VAL A 40 13.17 -8.39 0.78
N ASN A 41 12.61 -8.55 -0.42
CA ASN A 41 11.31 -7.97 -0.76
C ASN A 41 10.20 -8.48 0.18
N GLY A 42 10.19 -9.79 0.46
CA GLY A 42 9.27 -10.40 1.41
C GLY A 42 9.40 -9.83 2.84
N VAL A 43 10.62 -9.60 3.33
CA VAL A 43 10.88 -8.98 4.64
C VAL A 43 10.36 -7.54 4.68
N ILE A 44 10.63 -6.75 3.64
CA ILE A 44 10.13 -5.37 3.54
C ILE A 44 8.60 -5.35 3.50
N ALA A 45 7.99 -6.21 2.69
CA ALA A 45 6.53 -6.35 2.61
C ALA A 45 5.91 -6.76 3.96
N CYS A 46 6.57 -7.66 4.70
CA CYS A 46 6.15 -8.05 6.04
C CYS A 46 6.20 -6.86 7.01
N GLY A 47 7.30 -6.10 7.01
CA GLY A 47 7.44 -4.88 7.80
C GLY A 47 6.35 -3.84 7.49
N LEU A 48 6.06 -3.61 6.21
CA LEU A 48 4.97 -2.72 5.78
C LEU A 48 3.61 -3.17 6.31
N ASN A 49 3.33 -4.48 6.32
CA ASN A 49 2.09 -5.02 6.87
C ASN A 49 2.02 -4.84 8.40
N ILE A 50 3.12 -5.08 9.13
CA ILE A 50 3.18 -4.89 10.60
C ILE A 50 2.94 -3.42 10.97
N VAL A 51 3.61 -2.50 10.28
CA VAL A 51 3.41 -1.04 10.46
C VAL A 51 1.98 -0.65 10.13
N SER A 52 1.42 -1.19 9.05
CA SER A 52 0.03 -0.93 8.65
C SER A 52 -0.97 -1.44 9.70
N PHE A 53 -0.75 -2.61 10.30
CA PHE A 53 -1.62 -3.09 11.38
C PHE A 53 -1.50 -2.26 12.65
N THR A 54 -0.29 -1.80 12.98
CA THR A 54 -0.06 -0.91 14.13
C THR A 54 -0.75 0.45 13.92
N ALA A 55 -0.67 1.01 12.71
CA ALA A 55 -1.33 2.25 12.34
C ALA A 55 -2.87 2.10 12.30
N ASN A 56 -3.38 0.98 11.75
CA ASN A 56 -4.82 0.65 11.78
C ASN A 56 -5.37 0.63 13.21
N ARG A 57 -4.60 0.15 14.19
CA ARG A 57 -5.00 0.11 15.61
C ARG A 57 -5.02 1.50 16.26
N ALA A 58 -4.18 2.44 15.81
CA ALA A 58 -4.03 3.76 16.43
C ALA A 58 -4.87 4.88 15.76
N ALA A 59 -5.10 4.81 14.45
CA ALA A 59 -5.77 5.85 13.67
C ALA A 59 -7.19 5.45 13.19
N GLY A 60 -7.55 4.17 13.33
CA GLY A 60 -8.82 3.63 12.87
C GLY A 60 -8.87 3.37 11.35
N PRO A 61 -9.88 2.61 10.89
CA PRO A 61 -9.95 2.13 9.51
C PRO A 61 -10.18 3.25 8.47
N LEU A 62 -10.85 4.34 8.86
CA LEU A 62 -11.09 5.46 7.95
C LEU A 62 -9.80 6.25 7.65
N SER A 63 -9.01 6.56 8.68
CA SER A 63 -7.76 7.33 8.52
C SER A 63 -6.74 6.56 7.67
N MET A 64 -6.69 5.23 7.81
CA MET A 64 -5.79 4.39 7.03
C MET A 64 -6.18 4.26 5.55
N THR A 65 -7.47 4.27 5.21
CA THR A 65 -7.90 4.27 3.80
C THR A 65 -7.66 5.64 3.14
N VAL A 66 -7.90 6.74 3.85
CA VAL A 66 -7.57 8.09 3.36
C VAL A 66 -6.06 8.24 3.15
N ALA A 67 -5.25 7.84 4.12
CA ALA A 67 -3.78 7.90 4.03
C ALA A 67 -3.24 7.04 2.87
N ALA A 68 -3.81 5.85 2.64
CA ALA A 68 -3.43 4.99 1.51
C ALA A 68 -3.69 5.66 0.16
N ASN A 69 -4.88 6.26 -0.02
CA ASN A 69 -5.23 6.97 -1.25
C ASN A 69 -4.34 8.21 -1.47
N VAL A 70 -4.06 8.97 -0.41
CA VAL A 70 -3.13 10.13 -0.46
C VAL A 70 -1.72 9.69 -0.84
N LYS A 71 -1.20 8.62 -0.25
CA LYS A 71 0.11 8.04 -0.59
C LYS A 71 0.17 7.62 -2.06
N GLN A 72 -0.88 6.96 -2.55
CA GLN A 72 -0.95 6.52 -3.94
C GLN A 72 -0.95 7.70 -4.92
N VAL A 73 -1.75 8.73 -4.64
CA VAL A 73 -1.78 9.95 -5.45
C VAL A 73 -0.47 10.73 -5.40
N LEU A 74 0.21 10.77 -4.26
CA LEU A 74 1.53 11.39 -4.15
C LEU A 74 2.56 10.66 -5.01
N SER A 75 2.51 9.33 -5.08
CA SER A 75 3.37 8.53 -5.97
C SER A 75 3.10 8.85 -7.44
N VAL A 76 1.83 9.00 -7.84
CA VAL A 76 1.46 9.38 -9.21
C VAL A 76 1.95 10.80 -9.52
N PHE A 77 1.76 11.74 -8.61
CA PHE A 77 2.22 13.11 -8.75
C PHE A 77 3.74 13.19 -8.93
N LEU A 78 4.51 12.45 -8.12
CA LEU A 78 5.97 12.35 -8.26
C LEU A 78 6.38 11.73 -9.60
N ALA A 79 5.70 10.68 -10.05
CA ALA A 79 5.96 10.07 -11.35
C ALA A 79 5.74 11.05 -12.50
N VAL A 80 4.66 11.83 -12.46
CA VAL A 80 4.37 12.87 -13.47
C VAL A 80 5.48 13.92 -13.53
N ILE A 81 5.99 14.37 -12.38
CA ILE A 81 7.09 15.35 -12.32
C ILE A 81 8.39 14.76 -12.90
N ILE A 82 8.76 13.55 -12.46
CA ILE A 82 10.03 12.92 -12.83
C ILE A 82 10.05 12.52 -14.31
N PHE A 83 8.98 11.89 -14.79
CA PHE A 83 8.89 11.38 -16.16
C PHE A 83 8.35 12.40 -17.17
N LYS A 84 8.06 13.63 -16.73
CA LYS A 84 7.45 14.71 -17.54
C LYS A 84 6.26 14.22 -18.37
N LEU A 85 5.43 13.38 -17.77
CA LEU A 85 4.29 12.80 -18.46
C LEU A 85 3.28 13.90 -18.79
N THR A 86 2.67 13.85 -19.97
CA THR A 86 1.67 14.83 -20.40
C THR A 86 0.49 14.82 -19.43
N ILE A 87 0.34 15.89 -18.65
CA ILE A 87 -0.72 16.01 -17.66
C ILE A 87 -2.03 16.25 -18.40
N THR A 88 -2.92 15.26 -18.41
CA THR A 88 -4.31 15.49 -18.79
C THR A 88 -5.03 16.23 -17.64
N PRO A 89 -5.94 17.16 -17.96
CA PRO A 89 -6.65 17.93 -16.94
C PRO A 89 -7.43 17.04 -15.96
N THR A 90 -7.92 15.88 -16.40
CA THR A 90 -8.58 14.88 -15.55
C THR A 90 -7.65 14.33 -14.47
N ASN A 91 -6.39 14.03 -14.80
CA ASN A 91 -5.41 13.54 -13.84
C ASN A 91 -5.03 14.62 -12.82
N ALA A 92 -4.86 15.86 -13.29
CA ALA A 92 -4.58 17.00 -12.41
C ALA A 92 -5.72 17.25 -11.42
N LEU A 93 -6.98 17.19 -11.87
CA LEU A 93 -8.15 17.32 -11.01
C LEU A 93 -8.24 16.20 -9.97
N GLY A 94 -8.00 14.94 -10.36
CA GLY A 94 -8.00 13.81 -9.43
C GLY A 94 -6.91 13.93 -8.34
N ILE A 95 -5.72 14.41 -8.73
CA ILE A 95 -4.62 14.67 -7.78
C ILE A 95 -5.02 15.77 -6.80
N LEU A 96 -5.51 16.91 -7.30
CA LEU A 96 -5.94 18.05 -6.49
C LEU A 96 -7.05 17.68 -5.50
N LEU A 97 -8.10 16.99 -5.97
CA LEU A 97 -9.21 16.57 -5.12
C LEU A 97 -8.76 15.63 -4.01
N THR A 98 -7.90 14.66 -4.31
CA THR A 98 -7.42 13.69 -3.31
C THR A 98 -6.54 14.36 -2.25
N LEU A 99 -5.66 15.28 -2.66
CA LEU A 99 -4.81 16.03 -1.72
C LEU A 99 -5.63 17.01 -0.87
N ALA A 100 -6.60 17.71 -1.46
CA ALA A 100 -7.50 18.60 -0.72
C ALA A 100 -8.36 17.83 0.29
N GLY A 101 -8.93 16.68 -0.10
CA GLY A 101 -9.69 15.82 0.81
C GLY A 101 -8.85 15.26 1.94
N GLY A 102 -7.63 14.79 1.64
CA GLY A 102 -6.70 14.25 2.63
C GLY A 102 -6.24 15.29 3.66
N THR A 103 -5.95 16.51 3.21
CA THR A 103 -5.56 17.62 4.11
C THR A 103 -6.72 18.10 4.97
N TRP A 104 -7.92 18.20 4.41
CA TRP A 104 -9.14 18.51 5.17
C TRP A 104 -9.41 17.47 6.25
N TYR A 105 -9.35 16.19 5.90
CA TYR A 105 -9.54 15.08 6.83
C TYR A 105 -8.51 15.11 7.97
N ALA A 106 -7.22 15.29 7.65
CA ALA A 106 -6.16 15.40 8.64
C ALA A 106 -6.37 16.59 9.60
N ALA A 107 -6.88 17.73 9.09
CA ALA A 107 -7.17 18.90 9.92
C ALA A 107 -8.35 18.67 10.87
N VAL A 108 -9.40 17.95 10.43
CA VAL A 108 -10.53 17.57 11.29
C VAL A 108 -10.08 16.58 12.35
N GLU A 109 -9.36 15.53 11.97
CA GLU A 109 -8.88 14.51 12.91
C GLU A 109 -7.95 15.10 13.97
N TYR A 110 -7.09 16.05 13.57
CA TYR A 110 -6.22 16.78 14.51
C TYR A 110 -7.03 17.62 15.51
N LYS A 111 -8.10 18.30 15.06
CA LYS A 111 -8.98 19.08 15.93
C LYS A 111 -9.73 18.21 16.93
N GLU A 112 -10.24 17.06 16.49
CA GLU A 112 -10.95 16.10 17.36
C GLU A 112 -10.03 15.54 18.45
N LYS A 113 -8.81 15.12 18.08
CA LYS A 113 -7.80 14.63 19.04
C LYS A 113 -7.39 15.71 20.04
N ARG A 114 -7.23 16.96 19.60
CA ARG A 114 -6.86 18.08 20.48
C ARG A 114 -8.00 18.51 21.41
N GLY A 115 -9.26 18.40 20.97
CA GLY A 115 -10.44 18.67 21.80
C GLY A 115 -10.67 17.61 22.88
N SER A 116 -10.40 16.34 22.56
CA SER A 116 -10.49 15.23 23.52
C SER A 116 -9.47 15.31 24.66
N TRP A 117 -8.31 15.94 24.45
CA TRP A 117 -7.25 16.08 25.47
C TRP A 117 -7.51 17.20 26.49
N ARG A 118 -8.55 18.01 26.28
CA ARG A 118 -8.95 19.15 27.15
C ARG A 118 -10.15 18.85 28.05
N LYS A 119 -10.71 17.64 28.00
CA LYS A 119 -11.71 17.12 28.95
C LYS A 119 -11.05 16.10 29.86
#